data_AF-A0AAD9XC93-F1
#
_entry.id   AF-A0AAD9XC93-F1
#
_cell.length_a   1.000
_cell.length_b   1.000
_cell.length_c   1.000
_cell.angle_alpha   90.00
_cell.angle_beta   90.00
_cell.angle_gamma   90.00
#
_symmetry.space_group_name_H-M   'P 1'
#
loop_
_entity.id
_entity.type
_entity.pdbx_description
1 polymer ?
#
loop_
_entity_poly.entity_id
_entity_poly.type
_entity_poly.pdbx_seq_one_letter_code
_entity_poly.pdbx_strand_id
1 'polypeptide(L)'
;MDFVKDRQITDSFVITDEIINKWKWENSGGLVVKTDFEKACDSVDHGFLDAMLKGMGFDSKWRRWMSDCISTPLLSVMVNGSPTDQFVMERGLR
;
A
#
# COMPACT_ATOMS: atom_id res chain seq x y z
N MET A 1 -8.69 1.59 -3.57
CA MET A 1 -9.05 2.46 -2.44
C MET A 1 -8.06 3.59 -2.43
N ASP A 2 -8.53 4.83 -2.32
CA ASP A 2 -7.65 5.99 -2.12
C ASP A 2 -7.69 6.37 -0.65
N PHE A 3 -6.50 6.48 -0.03
CA PHE A 3 -6.34 6.85 1.39
C PHE A 3 -5.96 8.33 1.57
N VAL A 4 -6.09 9.11 0.49
CA VAL A 4 -5.76 10.54 0.49
C VAL A 4 -7.03 11.33 0.77
N LYS A 5 -6.98 12.19 1.79
CA LYS A 5 -8.08 13.09 2.12
C LYS A 5 -8.48 13.90 0.89
N ASP A 6 -9.79 14.09 0.71
CA ASP A 6 -10.38 14.88 -0.38
C ASP A 6 -10.13 14.30 -1.79
N ARG A 7 -9.72 13.03 -1.91
CA ARG A 7 -9.74 12.27 -3.17
C ARG A 7 -10.80 11.18 -3.13
N GLN A 8 -11.59 11.10 -4.19
CA GLN A 8 -12.58 10.06 -4.39
C GLN A 8 -12.09 9.04 -5.42
N ILE A 9 -12.53 7.79 -5.28
CA ILE A 9 -12.19 6.72 -6.24
C ILE A 9 -12.63 7.05 -7.68
N THR A 10 -13.66 7.88 -7.82
CA THR A 10 -14.17 8.39 -9.11
C THR A 10 -13.20 9.33 -9.81
N ASP A 11 -12.35 10.05 -9.07
CA ASP A 11 -11.41 11.02 -9.63
C ASP A 11 -10.43 10.32 -10.59
N SER A 12 -9.95 9.13 -10.21
CA SER A 12 -9.08 8.30 -11.06
C SER A 12 -9.74 7.90 -12.39
N PHE A 13 -11.05 7.65 -12.37
CA PHE A 13 -11.80 7.33 -13.59
C PHE A 13 -11.94 8.55 -14.50
N VAL A 14 -12.30 9.71 -13.94
CA VAL A 14 -12.44 10.97 -14.67
C VAL A 14 -11.13 11.36 -15.35
N ILE A 15 -10.02 11.37 -14.61
CA ILE A 15 -8.70 11.71 -15.17
C ILE A 15 -8.31 10.76 -16.31
N THR A 16 -8.58 9.46 -16.14
CA THR A 16 -8.27 8.46 -17.18
C THR A 16 -9.10 8.71 -18.45
N ASP A 17 -10.39 9.00 -18.31
CA ASP A 17 -11.27 9.30 -19.45
C ASP A 17 -10.86 10.58 -20.18
N GLU A 18 -10.50 11.64 -19.44
CA GLU A 18 -9.98 12.88 -20.02
C GLU A 18 -8.70 12.66 -20.84
N ILE A 19 -7.74 11.87 -20.33
CA ILE A 19 -6.50 11.54 -21.04
C ILE A 19 -6.80 10.76 -22.33
N ILE A 20 -7.67 9.75 -22.26
CA ILE A 20 -8.06 8.94 -23.41
C ILE A 20 -8.78 9.78 -24.46
N ASN A 21 -9.70 10.65 -24.05
CA ASN A 21 -10.44 11.52 -24.96
C ASN A 21 -9.52 12.56 -25.61
N LYS A 22 -8.52 13.08 -24.87
CA LYS A 22 -7.50 13.96 -25.45
C LYS A 22 -6.70 13.26 -26.54
N TRP A 23 -6.26 12.03 -26.32
CA TRP A 23 -5.55 11.25 -27.34
C TRP A 23 -6.38 11.06 -28.61
N LYS A 24 -7.67 10.74 -28.46
CA LYS A 24 -8.60 10.63 -29.60
C LYS A 24 -8.73 11.95 -30.35
N TRP A 25 -8.88 13.06 -29.64
CA TRP A 25 -9.02 14.39 -30.26
C TRP A 25 -7.78 14.81 -31.05
N GLU A 26 -6.59 14.54 -30.49
CA GLU A 26 -5.31 14.89 -31.12
C GLU A 26 -4.87 13.87 -32.18
N ASN A 27 -5.66 12.81 -32.40
CA ASN A 27 -5.30 11.64 -33.21
C ASN A 27 -3.90 11.09 -32.84
N SER A 28 -3.61 11.10 -31.54
CA SER A 28 -2.37 10.62 -30.95
C SER A 28 -2.61 9.29 -30.24
N GLY A 29 -1.57 8.47 -30.16
CA GLY A 29 -1.59 7.22 -29.41
C GLY A 29 -1.05 7.39 -28.00
N GLY A 30 -1.34 6.43 -27.12
CA GLY A 30 -0.78 6.37 -25.78
C GLY A 30 -0.79 4.96 -25.21
N LEU A 31 -0.03 4.75 -24.13
CA LEU A 31 0.06 3.49 -23.41
C LEU A 31 -0.51 3.67 -22.01
N VAL A 32 -1.47 2.82 -21.64
CA VAL A 32 -1.97 2.72 -20.27
C VAL A 32 -1.37 1.48 -19.63
N VAL A 33 -0.59 1.69 -18.56
CA VAL A 33 -0.03 0.59 -17.76
C VAL A 33 -0.80 0.50 -16.46
N LYS A 34 -1.59 -0.57 -16.31
CA LYS A 34 -2.26 -0.90 -15.05
C LYS A 34 -1.41 -1.91 -14.30
N THR A 35 -0.98 -1.54 -13.10
CA THR A 35 -0.27 -2.43 -12.17
C THR A 35 -1.07 -2.57 -10.89
N ASP A 36 -0.93 -3.73 -10.24
CA ASP A 36 -1.52 -4.01 -8.93
C ASP A 36 -0.51 -4.76 -8.07
N PHE A 37 -0.59 -4.60 -6.76
CA PHE A 37 0.31 -5.25 -5.81
C PHE A 37 -0.37 -6.45 -5.17
N GLU A 38 0.21 -7.63 -5.33
CA GLU A 38 -0.25 -8.81 -4.61
C GLU A 38 -0.08 -8.61 -3.10
N LYS A 39 -1.20 -8.76 -2.37
CA LYS A 39 -1.25 -8.66 -0.90
C LYS A 39 -0.53 -7.41 -0.36
N ALA A 40 -0.84 -6.24 -0.94
CA ALA A 40 -0.13 -4.98 -0.68
C ALA A 40 0.11 -4.64 0.81
N CYS A 41 -0.77 -5.08 1.72
CA CYS A 41 -0.61 -4.86 3.16
C CYS A 41 0.16 -5.98 3.87
N ASP A 42 0.22 -7.20 3.32
CA ASP A 42 0.91 -8.33 3.95
C ASP A 42 2.35 -8.48 3.42
N SER A 43 2.69 -7.84 2.29
CA SER A 43 3.99 -7.98 1.63
C SER A 43 4.99 -6.87 1.94
N VAL A 44 4.61 -5.87 2.75
CA VAL A 44 5.45 -4.71 3.06
C VAL A 44 6.69 -5.12 3.86
N ASP A 45 7.87 -4.78 3.36
CA ASP A 45 9.12 -4.93 4.11
C ASP A 45 9.27 -3.81 5.16
N HIS A 46 9.47 -4.19 6.43
CA HIS A 46 9.57 -3.22 7.53
C HIS A 46 10.80 -2.33 7.44
N GLY A 47 11.92 -2.86 6.92
CA GLY A 47 13.15 -2.08 6.72
C GLY A 47 12.98 -1.02 5.63
N PHE A 48 12.30 -1.38 4.54
CA PHE A 48 11.90 -0.45 3.50
C PHE A 48 10.95 0.64 4.04
N LEU A 49 9.97 0.25 4.86
CA LEU A 49 9.03 1.21 5.46
C LEU A 49 9.76 2.25 6.34
N ASP A 50 10.70 1.80 7.19
CA ASP A 50 11.49 2.73 8.01
C ASP A 50 12.37 3.66 7.16
N ALA A 51 13.02 3.12 6.12
CA ALA A 51 13.83 3.90 5.20
C ALA A 51 12.99 4.96 4.45
N MET A 52 11.78 4.59 4.01
CA MET A 52 10.83 5.49 3.37
C MET A 52 10.38 6.59 4.32
N LEU A 53 9.95 6.26 5.54
CA LEU A 53 9.55 7.24 6.55
C LEU A 53 10.71 8.20 6.88
N LYS A 54 11.94 7.69 6.96
CA LYS A 54 13.13 8.53 7.13
C LYS A 54 13.34 9.48 5.95
N GLY A 55 13.18 9.00 4.72
CA GLY A 55 13.28 9.80 3.50
C GLY A 55 12.18 10.87 3.39
N MET A 56 11.00 10.62 3.94
CA MET A 56 9.89 11.58 4.04
C MET A 56 10.06 12.60 5.17
N GLY A 57 11.10 12.48 6.00
CA GLY A 57 11.42 13.43 7.06
C GLY A 57 10.79 13.14 8.42
N PHE A 58 10.25 11.94 8.65
CA PHE A 58 9.73 11.56 9.98
C PHE A 58 10.88 11.39 10.98
N ASP A 59 10.68 11.93 12.18
CA ASP A 59 11.69 11.91 13.22
C ASP A 59 11.84 10.52 13.86
N SER A 60 12.93 10.34 14.61
CA SER A 60 13.25 9.05 15.23
C SER A 60 12.17 8.52 16.20
N LYS A 61 11.46 9.42 16.89
CA LYS A 61 10.42 9.03 17.85
C LYS A 61 9.22 8.46 17.11
N TRP A 62 8.79 9.13 16.04
CA TRP A 62 7.64 8.68 15.25
C TRP A 62 7.91 7.37 14.52
N ARG A 63 9.11 7.22 13.94
CA ARG A 63 9.52 5.96 13.30
C ARG A 63 9.60 4.81 14.29
N ARG A 64 10.07 5.07 15.52
CA ARG A 64 10.08 4.05 16.57
C ARG A 64 8.67 3.60 16.95
N TRP A 65 7.72 4.52 17.09
CA TRP A 65 6.32 4.15 17.32
C TRP A 65 5.76 3.29 16.20
N MET A 66 6.03 3.63 14.93
CA MET A 66 5.60 2.80 13.80
C MET A 66 6.23 1.41 13.83
N SER A 67 7.53 1.31 14.13
CA SER A 67 8.23 0.04 14.29
C SER A 67 7.59 -0.81 15.40
N ASP A 68 7.29 -0.20 16.56
CA ASP A 68 6.68 -0.91 17.68
C ASP A 68 5.27 -1.41 17.30
N CYS A 69 4.49 -0.64 16.54
CA CYS A 69 3.17 -1.06 16.06
C CYS A 69 3.20 -2.30 15.14
N ILE A 70 4.21 -2.41 14.26
CA ILE A 70 4.25 -3.47 13.22
C ILE A 70 5.11 -4.68 13.58
N SER A 71 6.00 -4.58 14.58
CA SER A 71 6.92 -5.66 14.98
C SER A 71 6.40 -6.52 16.14
N THR A 72 5.34 -6.06 16.83
CA THR A 72 4.78 -6.73 18.00
C THR A 72 3.83 -7.92 17.72
N PRO A 73 3.14 -8.06 16.56
CA PRO A 73 2.08 -9.06 16.46
C PRO A 73 2.63 -10.48 16.20
N LEU A 74 2.33 -11.37 17.15
CA LEU A 74 2.33 -12.81 16.93
C LEU A 74 1.04 -13.19 16.18
N LEU A 75 1.19 -13.88 15.06
CA LEU A 75 0.07 -14.33 14.22
C LEU A 75 -0.14 -15.83 14.36
N SER A 76 -1.38 -16.28 14.21
CA SER A 76 -1.75 -17.69 14.03
C SER A 76 -2.72 -17.80 12.86
N VAL A 77 -2.60 -18.84 12.04
CA VAL A 77 -3.54 -19.09 10.94
C VAL A 77 -4.72 -19.89 11.47
N MET A 78 -5.95 -19.48 11.13
CA MET A 78 -7.14 -20.26 11.45
C MET A 78 -7.37 -21.34 10.37
N VAL A 79 -7.27 -22.61 10.75
CA VAL A 79 -7.53 -23.76 9.88
C VAL A 79 -8.73 -24.54 10.42
N ASN A 80 -9.82 -24.57 9.66
CA ASN A 80 -11.07 -25.23 10.05
C ASN A 80 -11.60 -24.82 11.44
N GLY A 81 -11.46 -23.53 11.80
CA GLY A 81 -11.90 -23.01 13.08
C GLY A 81 -10.93 -23.24 14.25
N SER A 82 -9.79 -23.87 14.03
CA SER A 82 -8.73 -24.04 15.03
C SER A 82 -7.48 -23.22 14.66
N PRO A 83 -6.86 -22.47 15.60
CA PRO A 83 -5.64 -21.74 15.33
C PRO A 83 -4.44 -22.69 15.21
N THR A 84 -3.48 -22.35 14.34
CA THR A 84 -2.14 -22.95 14.33
C THR A 84 -1.28 -22.41 15.47
N ASP A 85 -0.06 -22.94 15.59
CA ASP A 85 0.99 -22.33 16.40
C ASP A 85 1.24 -20.88 15.97
N GLN A 86 1.65 -20.07 16.95
CA GLN A 86 1.98 -18.67 16.75
C GLN A 86 3.34 -18.50 16.06
N PHE A 87 3.45 -17.51 15.20
CA PHE A 87 4.69 -17.11 14.55
C PHE A 87 4.82 -15.59 14.50
N VAL A 88 6.06 -15.11 14.40
CA VAL A 88 6.36 -13.69 14.29
C VAL A 88 6.11 -13.23 12.85
N MET A 89 5.48 -12.07 12.69
CA MET A 89 5.31 -11.45 11.38
C MET A 89 6.60 -10.77 10.93
N GLU A 90 7.23 -11.29 9.86
CA GLU A 90 8.46 -10.69 9.31
C GLU A 90 8.20 -9.55 8.30
N ARG A 91 6.99 -9.50 7.73
CA ARG A 91 6.55 -8.53 6.71
C ARG A 91 5.07 -8.23 6.85
N GLY A 92 4.66 -7.05 6.39
CA GLY A 92 3.28 -6.58 6.39
C GLY A 92 3.01 -5.47 7.40
N LEU A 93 1.82 -4.91 7.38
CA LEU A 93 1.40 -3.76 8.20
C LEU A 93 0.35 -4.11 9.26
N ARG A 94 0.04 -5.39 9.43
CA ARG A 94 -1.05 -5.88 10.29
C ARG A 94 -0.69 -5.93 11.75
#